data_AF-A0A271LQB0-F1
#
_entry.id   AF-A0A271LQB0-F1
#
_cell.length_a   1.000
_cell.length_b   1.000
_cell.length_c   1.000
_cell.angle_alpha   90.00
_cell.angle_beta   90.00
_cell.angle_gamma   90.00
#
_symmetry.space_group_name_H-M   'P 1'
#
loop_
_entity.id
_entity.type
_entity.pdbx_description
1 polymer ?
#
loop_
_entity_poly.entity_id
_entity_poly.type
_entity_poly.pdbx_seq_one_letter_code
_entity_poly.pdbx_strand_id
1 'polypeptide(L)'
;MVSTMMKTAKFSIGQVVRHRLFPFRGIIFDVDPQFANTDEWYEAIPADVRPRKDQPFYHLLAENSETEYIAYVSEQNLLEDQSGEPVRHPEIGEMFDKRPDGRYEPRRRSRH
;
A
#
# COMPACT_ATOMS: atom_id res chain seq x y z
N MET A 1 24.02 -21.50 -0.55
CA MET A 1 22.82 -21.26 -1.38
C MET A 1 21.81 -20.52 -0.51
N VAL A 2 21.57 -19.23 -0.74
CA VAL A 2 20.52 -18.52 -0.02
C VAL A 2 19.22 -18.78 -0.76
N SER A 3 18.38 -19.63 -0.20
CA SER A 3 17.01 -19.80 -0.69
C SER A 3 16.25 -18.53 -0.34
N THR A 4 16.08 -17.63 -1.30
CA THR A 4 15.17 -16.49 -1.15
C THR A 4 13.77 -17.07 -0.97
N MET A 5 13.31 -17.25 0.28
CA MET A 5 11.90 -17.55 0.51
C MET A 5 11.14 -16.37 -0.07
N MET A 6 10.47 -16.57 -1.21
CA MET A 6 9.53 -15.59 -1.74
C MET A 6 8.46 -15.38 -0.67
N LYS A 7 8.59 -14.29 0.10
CA LYS A 7 7.61 -13.94 1.13
C LYS A 7 6.31 -13.63 0.40
N THR A 8 5.28 -14.44 0.67
CA THR A 8 3.94 -14.21 0.13
C THR A 8 3.41 -12.90 0.69
N ALA A 9 3.09 -11.96 -0.19
CA ALA A 9 2.46 -10.69 0.17
C ALA A 9 1.14 -10.95 0.91
N LYS A 10 0.94 -10.32 2.07
CA LYS A 10 -0.28 -10.45 2.88
C LYS A 10 -1.46 -9.68 2.30
N PHE A 11 -1.18 -8.61 1.58
CA PHE A 11 -2.20 -7.73 1.03
C PHE A 11 -2.16 -7.75 -0.49
N SER A 12 -3.32 -7.54 -1.11
CA SER A 12 -3.48 -7.58 -2.56
C SER A 12 -3.70 -6.18 -3.15
N ILE A 13 -3.34 -6.00 -4.42
CA ILE A 13 -3.71 -4.79 -5.19
C ILE A 13 -5.25 -4.64 -5.18
N GLY A 14 -5.73 -3.42 -4.94
CA GLY A 14 -7.15 -3.08 -4.76
C GLY A 14 -7.69 -3.30 -3.34
N GLN A 15 -6.88 -3.85 -2.42
CA GLN A 15 -7.27 -3.97 -1.01
C GLN A 15 -7.11 -2.62 -0.30
N VAL A 16 -8.11 -2.28 0.52
CA VAL A 16 -8.02 -1.12 1.41
C VAL A 16 -7.33 -1.54 2.70
N VAL A 17 -6.33 -0.75 3.09
CA VAL A 17 -5.53 -0.97 4.30
C VAL A 17 -5.41 0.34 5.08
N ARG A 18 -5.04 0.23 6.35
CA ARG A 18 -4.73 1.36 7.22
C ARG A 18 -3.39 1.18 7.90
N HIS A 19 -2.74 2.29 8.23
CA HIS A 19 -1.51 2.21 9.01
C HIS A 19 -1.82 1.81 10.46
N ARG A 20 -0.92 1.04 11.07
CA ARG A 20 -1.04 0.57 12.46
C ARG A 20 -0.99 1.69 13.50
N LEU A 21 -0.34 2.79 13.16
CA LEU A 21 0.10 3.85 14.09
C LEU A 21 -0.38 5.23 13.64
N PHE A 22 -0.10 5.61 12.38
CA PHE A 22 -0.53 6.89 11.84
C PHE A 22 -1.98 6.83 11.33
N PRO A 23 -2.75 7.93 11.45
CA PRO A 23 -4.18 7.95 11.12
C PRO A 23 -4.41 8.17 9.62
N PHE A 24 -3.96 7.23 8.80
CA PHE A 24 -4.26 7.21 7.37
C PHE A 24 -4.67 5.82 6.90
N ARG A 25 -5.41 5.81 5.78
CA ARG A 25 -5.83 4.60 5.07
C ARG A 25 -5.59 4.78 3.58
N GLY A 26 -5.62 3.69 2.81
CA GLY A 26 -5.43 3.78 1.37
C GLY A 26 -5.67 2.46 0.63
N ILE A 27 -5.75 2.55 -0.68
CA ILE A 27 -5.87 1.40 -1.57
C ILE A 27 -4.49 1.05 -2.12
N ILE A 28 -4.11 -0.22 -2.03
CA ILE A 28 -2.87 -0.72 -2.61
C ILE A 28 -2.97 -0.71 -4.13
N PHE A 29 -2.05 -0.03 -4.79
CA PHE A 29 -1.97 -0.03 -6.25
C PHE A 29 -0.71 -0.68 -6.82
N ASP A 30 0.32 -0.88 -6.00
CA ASP A 30 1.53 -1.60 -6.39
C ASP A 30 2.23 -2.22 -5.17
N VAL A 31 3.14 -3.16 -5.41
CA VAL A 31 3.91 -3.87 -4.39
C VAL A 31 5.32 -4.21 -4.86
N ASP A 32 6.32 -3.83 -4.07
CA ASP A 32 7.68 -4.30 -4.22
C ASP A 32 7.90 -5.54 -3.32
N PRO A 33 8.64 -6.57 -3.78
CA PRO A 33 8.93 -7.75 -2.97
C PRO A 33 9.80 -7.44 -1.74
N GLN A 34 10.55 -6.35 -1.80
CA GLN A 34 11.44 -5.83 -0.75
C GLN A 34 11.52 -4.30 -0.86
N PHE A 35 12.19 -3.64 0.09
CA PHE A 35 12.44 -2.20 0.01
C PHE A 35 13.12 -1.83 -1.32
N ALA A 36 12.51 -0.91 -2.06
CA ALA A 36 12.94 -0.45 -3.39
C ALA A 36 12.85 1.09 -3.54
N ASN A 37 13.14 1.82 -2.46
CA ASN A 37 13.26 3.28 -2.48
C ASN A 37 14.72 3.70 -2.17
N THR A 38 15.01 5.00 -2.13
CA THR A 38 16.38 5.48 -1.93
C THR A 38 16.87 5.28 -0.50
N ASP A 39 18.18 5.17 -0.32
CA ASP A 39 18.77 5.03 1.02
C ASP A 39 18.58 6.31 1.85
N GLU A 40 18.57 7.48 1.23
CA GLU A 40 18.31 8.75 1.92
C GLU A 40 16.92 8.77 2.55
N TRP A 41 15.90 8.28 1.82
CA TRP A 41 14.55 8.14 2.36
C TRP A 41 14.53 7.19 3.56
N TYR A 42 15.24 6.07 3.45
CA TYR A 42 15.33 5.08 4.53
C TYR A 42 16.03 5.65 5.77
N GLU A 43 17.08 6.43 5.58
CA GLU A 43 17.84 7.06 6.65
C GLU A 43 17.08 8.20 7.34
N ALA A 44 16.19 8.89 6.61
CA ALA A 44 15.31 9.91 7.16
C ALA A 44 14.27 9.33 8.15
N ILE A 45 14.01 8.01 8.12
CA ILE A 45 13.15 7.36 9.11
C ILE A 45 13.92 7.22 10.44
N PRO A 46 13.31 7.63 11.58
CA PRO A 46 13.89 7.42 12.90
C PRO A 46 14.25 5.95 13.12
N ALA A 47 15.46 5.70 13.63
CA ALA A 47 16.05 4.37 13.68
C ALA A 47 15.22 3.35 14.49
N ASP A 48 14.47 3.83 15.48
CA ASP A 48 13.60 3.05 16.37
C ASP A 48 12.32 2.53 15.70
N VAL A 49 11.86 3.19 14.63
CA VAL A 49 10.66 2.78 13.87
C VAL A 49 10.97 2.30 12.46
N ARG A 50 12.26 2.18 12.12
CA ARG A 50 12.71 1.84 10.79
C ARG A 50 12.28 0.42 10.39
N PRO A 51 11.58 0.23 9.26
CA PRO A 51 11.10 -1.09 8.88
C PRO A 51 12.25 -1.97 8.38
N ARG A 52 12.14 -3.28 8.57
CA ARG A 52 13.08 -4.22 7.94
C ARG A 52 12.93 -4.17 6.42
N LYS A 53 14.04 -4.16 5.66
CA LYS A 53 14.02 -4.08 4.19
C LYS A 53 13.60 -5.40 3.52
N ASP A 54 13.76 -6.54 4.18
CA ASP A 54 13.54 -7.88 3.64
C ASP A 54 12.06 -8.31 3.65
N GLN A 55 11.12 -7.41 3.36
CA GLN A 55 9.67 -7.69 3.36
C GLN A 55 8.97 -6.89 2.27
N PRO A 56 7.75 -7.26 1.86
CA PRO A 56 7.01 -6.46 0.89
C PRO A 56 6.79 -5.01 1.34
N PHE A 57 6.92 -4.08 0.41
CA PHE A 57 6.54 -2.68 0.57
C PHE A 57 5.44 -2.35 -0.44
N TYR A 58 4.44 -1.60 0.00
CA TYR A 58 3.25 -1.32 -0.78
C TYR A 58 3.19 0.15 -1.14
N HIS A 59 2.69 0.43 -2.34
CA HIS A 59 2.31 1.76 -2.76
C HIS A 59 0.81 1.93 -2.60
N LEU A 60 0.40 3.00 -1.91
CA LEU A 60 -0.99 3.26 -1.58
C LEU A 60 -1.43 4.60 -2.17
N LEU A 61 -2.63 4.63 -2.75
CA LEU A 61 -3.41 5.85 -2.89
C LEU A 61 -4.05 6.11 -1.54
N ALA A 62 -3.46 7.01 -0.74
CA ALA A 62 -3.77 7.20 0.67
C ALA A 62 -4.52 8.49 0.96
N GLU A 63 -5.20 8.53 2.09
CA GLU A 63 -5.87 9.70 2.63
C GLU A 63 -5.74 9.76 4.16
N ASN A 64 -5.75 10.97 4.69
CA ASN A 64 -5.98 11.25 6.10
C ASN A 64 -7.18 12.20 6.26
N SER A 65 -7.33 12.87 7.39
CA SER A 65 -8.43 13.83 7.62
C SER A 65 -8.32 15.13 6.81
N GLU A 66 -7.16 15.42 6.21
CA GLU A 66 -6.84 16.71 5.60
C GLU A 66 -6.57 16.62 4.10
N THR A 67 -5.94 15.55 3.63
CA THR A 67 -5.42 15.45 2.27
C THR A 67 -5.29 14.02 1.76
N GLU A 68 -5.10 13.90 0.45
CA GLU A 68 -4.88 12.68 -0.33
C GLU A 68 -3.47 12.69 -0.94
N TYR A 69 -2.75 11.57 -0.85
CA TYR A 69 -1.35 11.47 -1.29
C TYR A 69 -0.94 10.02 -1.59
N ILE A 70 0.21 9.84 -2.24
CA ILE A 70 0.82 8.52 -2.44
C ILE A 70 1.69 8.18 -1.23
N ALA A 71 1.47 7.00 -0.64
CA ALA A 71 2.27 6.49 0.48
C ALA A 71 3.08 5.25 0.07
N TYR A 72 4.31 5.15 0.59
CA TYR A 72 5.17 3.97 0.48
C TYR A 72 5.36 3.34 1.86
N VAL A 73 4.84 2.13 2.08
CA VAL A 73 4.65 1.58 3.44
C VAL A 73 5.04 0.10 3.51
N SER A 74 5.82 -0.28 4.53
CA SER A 74 6.19 -1.67 4.80
C SER A 74 5.00 -2.53 5.26
N GLU A 75 4.97 -3.81 4.88
CA GLU A 75 3.91 -4.75 5.27
C GLU A 75 3.62 -4.80 6.78
N GLN A 76 4.65 -4.82 7.64
CA GLN A 76 4.49 -4.90 9.10
C GLN A 76 3.66 -3.74 9.71
N ASN A 77 3.61 -2.61 9.00
CA ASN A 77 2.93 -1.39 9.46
C ASN A 77 1.51 -1.27 8.92
N LEU A 78 1.05 -2.21 8.09
CA LEU A 78 -0.29 -2.23 7.54
C LEU A 78 -1.21 -3.18 8.31
N LEU A 79 -2.47 -2.80 8.36
CA LEU A 79 -3.59 -3.61 8.84
C LEU A 79 -4.69 -3.56 7.78
N GLU A 80 -5.51 -4.60 7.70
CA GLU A 80 -6.71 -4.57 6.88
C GLU A 80 -7.66 -3.47 7.39
N ASP A 81 -8.25 -2.73 6.45
CA ASP A 81 -9.33 -1.80 6.73
C ASP A 81 -10.66 -2.51 6.50
N GLN A 82 -11.43 -2.70 7.59
CA GLN A 82 -12.71 -3.41 7.57
C GLN A 82 -13.91 -2.45 7.62
N SER A 83 -13.70 -1.14 7.43
CA SER A 83 -14.79 -0.16 7.51
C SER A 83 -15.78 -0.27 6.35
N GLY A 84 -15.32 -0.74 5.18
CA GLY A 84 -16.11 -0.74 3.94
C GLY A 84 -16.28 0.65 3.29
N GLU A 85 -15.73 1.69 3.93
CA GLU A 85 -15.82 3.06 3.42
C GLU A 85 -14.92 3.25 2.20
N PRO A 86 -15.38 3.99 1.17
CA PRO A 86 -14.53 4.33 0.03
C PRO A 86 -13.36 5.20 0.46
N VAL A 87 -12.23 5.07 -0.24
CA VAL A 87 -11.11 6.02 -0.16
C VAL A 87 -11.36 7.14 -1.18
N ARG A 88 -11.07 8.39 -0.83
CA ARG A 88 -11.39 9.61 -1.58
C ARG A 88 -10.35 9.98 -2.64
N HIS A 89 -9.22 9.29 -2.71
CA HIS A 89 -8.12 9.63 -3.61
C HIS A 89 -8.59 9.69 -5.09
N PRO A 90 -8.39 10.81 -5.80
CA PRO A 90 -9.00 11.05 -7.12
C PRO A 90 -8.58 10.03 -8.18
N GLU A 91 -7.33 9.57 -8.16
CA GLU A 91 -6.80 8.57 -9.10
C GLU A 91 -7.42 7.17 -8.96
N ILE A 92 -8.16 6.89 -7.89
CA ILE A 92 -8.83 5.59 -7.72
C ILE A 92 -9.79 5.33 -8.89
N GLY A 93 -10.52 6.36 -9.33
CA GLY A 93 -11.47 6.24 -10.43
C GLY A 93 -10.82 6.01 -11.80
N GLU A 94 -9.51 6.20 -11.92
CA GLU A 94 -8.75 5.92 -13.14
C GLU A 94 -8.16 4.51 -13.14
N MET A 95 -7.77 4.01 -11.96
CA MET A 95 -7.06 2.75 -11.79
C MET A 95 -7.95 1.56 -11.42
N PHE A 96 -9.08 1.80 -10.78
CA PHE A 96 -9.91 0.75 -10.19
C PHE A 96 -11.38 0.90 -10.53
N ASP A 97 -12.05 -0.24 -10.64
CA ASP A 97 -13.50 -0.34 -10.59
C ASP A 97 -13.93 -0.83 -9.20
N LYS A 98 -14.90 -0.14 -8.59
CA LYS A 98 -15.48 -0.58 -7.32
C LYS A 98 -16.51 -1.68 -7.59
N ARG A 99 -16.29 -2.85 -6.99
CA ARG A 99 -17.22 -3.98 -7.06
C ARG A 99 -18.41 -3.79 -6.11
N PRO A 100 -19.53 -4.47 -6.35
CA PRO A 100 -20.71 -4.41 -5.48
C PRO A 100 -20.44 -4.86 -4.02
N ASP A 101 -19.42 -5.69 -3.81
CA ASP A 101 -18.97 -6.16 -2.49
C ASP A 101 -18.06 -5.15 -1.76
N GLY A 102 -17.85 -3.96 -2.34
CA GLY A 102 -17.02 -2.91 -1.78
C GLY A 102 -15.53 -3.04 -2.08
N ARG A 103 -15.08 -4.13 -2.70
CA ARG A 103 -13.67 -4.32 -3.10
C ARG A 103 -13.35 -3.52 -4.37
N TYR A 104 -12.08 -3.20 -4.56
CA TYR A 104 -11.61 -2.56 -5.78
C TYR A 104 -10.89 -3.59 -6.66
N GLU A 105 -11.22 -3.59 -7.94
CA GLU A 105 -10.54 -4.41 -8.94
C GLU A 105 -9.73 -3.51 -9.88
N PRO A 106 -8.46 -3.84 -10.17
CA PRO A 106 -7.67 -3.10 -11.15
C PRO A 106 -8.39 -3.07 -12.49
N ARG A 107 -8.52 -1.88 -13.06
CA ARG A 107 -8.97 -1.74 -14.44
C ARG A 107 -7.98 -2.46 -15.34
N ARG A 108 -8.49 -3.33 -16.21
CA ARG A 108 -7.70 -3.82 -17.33
C ARG A 108 -7.39 -2.62 -18.22
N ARG A 109 -6.17 -2.09 -18.11
CA ARG A 109 -5.65 -1.17 -19.13
C ARG A 109 -5.59 -1.98 -20.44
N SER A 110 -6.55 -1.74 -21.33
CA SER A 110 -6.44 -2.17 -22.72
C SER A 110 -5.18 -1.50 -23.28
N ARG A 111 -4.10 -2.26 -23.40
CA ARG A 111 -2.93 -1.84 -24.18
C ARG A 111 -3.42 -1.62 -25.62
N HIS A 112 -3.49 -0.36 -26.04
CA HIS A 112 -3.50 0.02 -27.45
C HIS A 112 -2.05 0.07 -27.95
#